data_AF-A0A8X6N0T3-F1
#
_entry.id   AF-A0A8X6N0T3-F1
#
_cell.length_a   1.000
_cell.length_b   1.000
_cell.length_c   1.000
_cell.angle_alpha   90.00
_cell.angle_beta   90.00
_cell.angle_gamma   90.00
#
_symmetry.space_group_name_H-M   'P 1'
#
loop_
_entity.id
_entity.type
_entity.pdbx_description
1 polymer ?
#
loop_
_entity_poly.entity_id
_entity_poly.type
_entity_poly.pdbx_seq_one_letter_code
_entity_poly.pdbx_strand_id
1 'polypeptide(L)'
;MVRFKSANTSLEDKPGRIRPSDFIDQALLTTVEEDESLTTRMLTENFEIDHSTSVRCLKKLRKVWTLSGGVSHELSPLIRLSH
;
A
#
# COMPACT_ATOMS: atom_id res chain seq x y z
N MET A 1 -28.41 -30.60 -1.49
CA MET A 1 -27.73 -31.19 -0.32
C MET A 1 -26.51 -31.99 -0.79
N VAL A 2 -25.34 -31.35 -0.94
CA VAL A 2 -24.16 -31.97 -1.61
C VAL A 2 -22.87 -31.91 -0.76
N ARG A 3 -22.79 -31.06 0.28
CA ARG A 3 -21.56 -30.87 1.08
C ARG A 3 -21.14 -32.12 1.88
N PHE A 4 -22.09 -32.93 2.35
CA PHE A 4 -21.78 -34.10 3.21
C PHE A 4 -21.21 -35.31 2.45
N LYS A 5 -21.33 -35.36 1.11
CA LYS A 5 -20.74 -36.45 0.32
C LYS A 5 -19.23 -36.31 0.09
N SER A 6 -18.65 -35.13 0.29
CA SER A 6 -17.25 -34.85 -0.06
C SER A 6 -16.28 -34.89 1.13
N ALA A 7 -16.64 -35.52 2.25
CA ALA A 7 -15.84 -35.55 3.49
C ALA A 7 -15.34 -34.18 3.99
N ASN A 8 -15.92 -33.09 3.48
CA ASN A 8 -15.57 -31.74 3.88
C ASN A 8 -16.39 -31.39 5.12
N THR A 9 -15.83 -31.69 6.30
CA THR A 9 -16.42 -31.39 7.61
C THR A 9 -16.27 -29.93 8.00
N SER A 10 -15.62 -29.11 7.15
CA SER A 10 -15.49 -27.68 7.41
C SER A 10 -16.85 -27.01 7.42
N LEU A 11 -17.23 -26.56 8.62
CA LEU A 11 -18.39 -25.70 8.89
C LEU A 11 -18.11 -24.24 8.54
N GLU A 12 -16.87 -23.90 8.20
CA GLU A 12 -16.51 -22.56 7.77
C GLU A 12 -17.26 -22.20 6.48
N ASP A 13 -17.78 -20.98 6.44
CA ASP A 13 -18.28 -20.41 5.21
C ASP A 13 -17.12 -20.15 4.26
N LYS A 14 -17.40 -20.32 2.97
CA LYS A 14 -16.44 -19.90 1.95
C LYS A 14 -16.23 -18.39 2.11
N PRO A 15 -15.00 -17.89 1.87
CA PRO A 15 -14.76 -16.46 1.85
C PRO A 15 -15.82 -15.81 0.96
N GLY A 16 -16.55 -14.86 1.53
CA GLY A 16 -17.62 -14.16 0.84
C GLY A 16 -17.08 -13.39 -0.36
N ARG A 17 -17.98 -12.80 -1.15
CA ARG A 17 -17.58 -11.92 -2.24
C ARG A 17 -16.69 -10.81 -1.69
N ILE A 18 -15.51 -10.64 -2.29
CA ILE A 18 -14.53 -9.62 -1.91
C ILE A 18 -15.23 -8.26 -1.94
N ARG A 19 -15.07 -7.47 -0.88
CA ARG A 19 -15.61 -6.11 -0.86
C ARG A 19 -14.77 -5.23 -1.79
N PRO A 20 -15.38 -4.32 -2.56
CA PRO A 20 -14.64 -3.37 -3.40
C PRO A 20 -13.54 -2.61 -2.64
N SER A 21 -13.75 -2.34 -1.35
CA SER A 21 -12.75 -1.72 -0.48
C SER A 21 -11.46 -2.53 -0.33
N ASP A 22 -11.55 -3.86 -0.27
CA ASP A 22 -10.37 -4.70 -0.09
C ASP A 22 -9.50 -4.74 -1.35
N PHE A 23 -10.11 -4.55 -2.54
CA PHE A 23 -9.37 -4.36 -3.79
C PHE A 23 -8.63 -3.02 -3.81
N ILE A 24 -9.28 -1.94 -3.35
CA ILE A 24 -8.67 -0.62 -3.23
C ILE A 24 -7.49 -0.67 -2.25
N ASP A 25 -7.63 -1.37 -1.13
CA ASP A 25 -6.54 -1.54 -0.15
C ASP A 25 -5.32 -2.23 -0.77
N GLN A 26 -5.52 -3.28 -1.58
CA GLN A 26 -4.42 -3.97 -2.26
C GLN A 26 -3.74 -3.07 -3.29
N ALA A 27 -4.52 -2.37 -4.12
CA ALA A 27 -3.96 -1.49 -5.14
C ALA A 27 -3.19 -0.32 -4.51
N LEU A 28 -3.72 0.27 -3.44
CA LEU A 28 -3.06 1.33 -2.69
C LEU A 28 -1.76 0.84 -2.02
N LEU A 29 -1.76 -0.39 -1.51
CA LEU A 29 -0.56 -1.01 -0.93
C LEU A 29 0.54 -1.16 -1.98
N THR A 30 0.22 -1.70 -3.16
CA THR A 30 1.18 -1.87 -4.25
C THR A 30 1.81 -0.53 -4.64
N THR A 31 1.00 0.51 -4.83
CA THR A 31 1.49 1.84 -5.22
C THR A 31 2.39 2.47 -4.14
N VAL A 32 2.05 2.31 -2.86
CA VAL A 32 2.89 2.82 -1.76
C VAL A 32 4.20 2.04 -1.62
N GLU A 33 4.23 0.76 -1.97
CA GLU A 33 5.45 -0.05 -1.98
C GLU A 33 6.35 0.25 -3.19
N GLU A 34 5.75 0.64 -4.32
CA GLU A 34 6.49 1.08 -5.50
C GLU A 34 7.13 2.46 -5.31
N ASP A 35 6.43 3.40 -4.67
CA ASP A 35 6.93 4.74 -4.40
C ASP A 35 6.49 5.25 -3.02
N GLU A 36 7.41 5.16 -2.06
CA GLU A 36 7.22 5.62 -0.69
C GLU A 36 7.16 7.16 -0.57
N SER A 37 7.50 7.90 -1.63
CA SER A 37 7.52 9.37 -1.64
C SER A 37 6.16 9.99 -2.00
N LEU A 38 5.20 9.17 -2.43
CA LEU A 38 3.86 9.65 -2.80
C LEU A 38 3.13 10.28 -1.62
N THR A 39 2.49 11.42 -1.88
CA THR A 39 1.71 12.15 -0.88
C THR A 39 0.22 11.76 -0.89
N THR A 40 -0.57 12.17 0.13
CA THR A 40 -1.92 11.58 0.32
C THR A 40 -2.84 12.14 -0.73
N ARG A 41 -2.57 13.39 -1.10
CA ARG A 41 -3.19 14.06 -2.23
C ARG A 41 -2.91 13.32 -3.54
N MET A 42 -1.66 12.92 -3.82
CA MET A 42 -1.34 12.17 -5.04
C MET A 42 -2.03 10.81 -5.07
N LEU A 43 -2.08 10.10 -3.94
CA LEU A 43 -2.85 8.85 -3.85
C LEU A 43 -4.35 9.08 -4.07
N THR A 44 -4.90 10.16 -3.54
CA THR A 44 -6.32 10.55 -3.71
C THR A 44 -6.63 10.83 -5.18
N GLU A 45 -5.73 11.54 -5.88
CA GLU A 45 -5.84 11.86 -7.31
C GLU A 45 -5.68 10.61 -8.18
N ASN A 46 -4.70 9.75 -7.91
CA ASN A 46 -4.41 8.55 -8.71
C ASN A 46 -5.53 7.51 -8.65
N PHE A 47 -6.19 7.39 -7.49
CA PHE A 47 -7.24 6.40 -7.26
C PHE A 47 -8.66 6.97 -7.40
N GLU A 48 -8.80 8.27 -7.66
CA GLU A 48 -10.08 8.98 -7.71
C GLU A 48 -10.97 8.72 -6.47
N ILE A 49 -10.34 8.57 -5.30
CA ILE A 49 -11.02 8.31 -4.03
C ILE A 49 -10.98 9.53 -3.13
N ASP A 50 -11.93 9.65 -2.20
CA ASP A 50 -11.87 10.70 -1.18
C ASP A 50 -10.62 10.60 -0.29
N HIS A 51 -10.14 11.77 0.14
CA HIS A 51 -8.99 11.88 1.04
C HIS A 51 -9.20 11.08 2.35
N SER A 52 -10.43 11.09 2.91
CA SER A 52 -10.75 10.30 4.10
C SER A 52 -10.64 8.79 3.88
N THR A 53 -10.97 8.34 2.66
CA THR A 53 -10.86 6.93 2.26
C THR A 53 -9.39 6.54 2.16
N SER A 54 -8.58 7.34 1.47
CA SER A 54 -7.12 7.15 1.38
C SER A 54 -6.47 7.06 2.77
N VAL A 55 -6.75 8.01 3.67
CA VAL A 55 -6.23 7.99 5.05
C VAL A 55 -6.67 6.76 5.82
N ARG A 56 -7.93 6.32 5.66
CA ARG A 56 -8.44 5.12 6.32
C ARG A 56 -7.74 3.85 5.83
N CYS A 57 -7.54 3.72 4.52
CA CYS A 57 -6.84 2.60 3.90
C CYS A 57 -5.38 2.55 4.37
N LEU A 58 -4.66 3.69 4.36
CA LEU A 58 -3.28 3.78 4.87
C LEU A 58 -3.18 3.35 6.34
N LYS A 59 -4.14 3.77 7.18
CA LYS A 59 -4.21 3.32 8.59
C LYS A 59 -4.45 1.82 8.71
N LYS A 60 -5.35 1.24 7.89
CA LYS A 60 -5.61 -0.21 7.86
C LYS A 60 -4.34 -0.99 7.47
N LEU A 61 -3.57 -0.45 6.53
CA LEU A 61 -2.31 -1.02 6.03
C LEU A 61 -1.11 -0.76 6.95
N ARG A 62 -1.28 -0.02 8.06
CA ARG A 62 -0.20 0.39 9.00
C ARG A 62 0.97 1.11 8.32
N LYS A 63 0.73 1.78 7.19
CA LYS A 63 1.73 2.62 6.53
C LYS A 63 1.64 4.02 7.14
N VAL A 64 2.74 4.47 7.74
CA VAL A 64 2.89 5.81 8.32
C VAL A 64 4.03 6.49 7.58
N TRP A 65 3.80 7.69 7.06
CA TRP A 65 4.89 8.45 6.44
C TRP A 65 5.82 9.00 7.48
N THR A 66 7.08 8.63 7.30
CA THR A 66 8.20 9.22 7.99
C THR A 66 8.87 10.19 7.03
N LEU A 67 9.22 11.38 7.51
CA LEU A 67 10.16 12.24 6.80
C LEU A 67 11.50 11.50 6.73
N SER A 68 11.88 11.03 5.55
CA SER A 68 13.22 10.49 5.34
C SER A 68 14.22 11.62 5.65
N GLY A 69 15.15 11.33 6.56
CA GLY A 69 16.05 12.30 7.18
C GLY A 69 16.90 13.08 6.17
N GLY A 70 17.26 14.30 6.57
CA GLY A 70 17.93 15.30 5.74
C GLY A 70 19.08 14.74 4.89
N VAL A 71 18.98 15.03 3.58
CA VAL A 71 20.02 14.75 2.59
C VAL A 71 21.31 15.43 3.04
N SER A 72 22.29 14.65 3.52
CA SER A 72 23.66 15.12 3.59
C SER A 72 24.16 15.27 2.16
N HIS A 73 24.56 16.49 1.81
CA HIS A 73 25.04 16.92 0.51
C HIS A 73 25.73 15.80 -0.27
N GLU A 74 25.24 15.48 -1.47
CA GLU A 74 25.98 14.59 -2.36
C GLU A 74 27.35 15.20 -2.63
N LEU A 75 28.40 14.49 -2.23
CA LEU A 75 29.77 14.86 -2.56
C LEU A 75 30.00 14.46 -4.03
N SER A 76 30.03 15.43 -4.93
CA SER A 76 30.44 15.20 -6.32
C SER A 76 31.85 14.59 -6.36
N PRO A 77 32.13 13.56 -7.18
CA PRO A 77 33.45 12.91 -7.26
C PRO A 77 34.52 13.73 -8.00
N LEU A 78 34.39 15.07 -8.07
CA LEU A 78 35.14 15.91 -9.01
C LEU A 78 36.33 16.70 -8.42
N ILE A 79 36.94 16.26 -7.32
CA ILE A 79 38.19 16.88 -6.85
C ILE A 79 39.16 15.83 -6.27
N ARG A 80 39.72 14.99 -7.14
CA ARG A 80 40.98 14.27 -6.87
C ARG A 80 41.76 14.08 -8.15
N LEU A 81 42.56 15.07 -8.53
CA LEU A 81 43.91 14.92 -9.11
C LEU A 81 44.43 16.28 -9.57
N SER A 82 45.09 16.98 -8.65
CA SER A 82 46.03 18.07 -8.92
C SER A 82 46.90 18.23 -7.67
N HIS A 83 47.91 17.38 -7.54
CA HIS A 83 49.10 17.64 -6.73
C HIS A 83 50.29 16.88 -7.32
#